data_AF-A0A1X4HTS5-F1
#
_entry.id   AF-A0A1X4HTS5-F1
#
_cell.length_a   1.000
_cell.length_b   1.000
_cell.length_c   1.000
_cell.angle_alpha   90.00
_cell.angle_beta   90.00
_cell.angle_gamma   90.00
#
_symmetry.space_group_name_H-M   'P 1'
#
loop_
_entity.id
_entity.type
_entity.pdbx_description
1 polymer ?
#
loop_
_entity_poly.entity_id
_entity_poly.type
_entity_poly.pdbx_seq_one_letter_code
_entity_poly.pdbx_strand_id
1 'polypeptide(L)' 'MFQETPIYSRLVTERGDVPAQVRGEADRIHRDLAQVLRRAPASPPSAPRNVFEPKTPPAAL' A
#
# COMPACT_ATOMS: atom_id res chain seq x y z
N MET A 1 -3.85 -13.54 -33.27
CA MET A 1 -2.89 -13.91 -32.22
C MET A 1 -2.63 -12.66 -31.38
N PHE A 2 -3.24 -12.54 -30.20
CA PHE A 2 -2.97 -11.43 -29.30
C PHE A 2 -1.57 -11.62 -28.72
N GLN A 3 -0.58 -10.91 -29.25
CA GLN A 3 0.74 -10.78 -28.65
C GLN A 3 0.68 -9.82 -27.45
N GLU A 4 -0.22 -10.07 -26.53
CA GLU A 4 -0.27 -9.31 -25.28
C GLU A 4 0.74 -9.96 -24.34
N THR A 5 1.97 -9.44 -24.35
CA THR A 5 2.74 -9.41 -23.11
C THR A 5 1.82 -8.67 -22.12
N PRO A 6 1.22 -9.34 -21.11
CA PRO A 6 0.23 -8.71 -20.25
C PRO A 6 0.90 -7.46 -19.71
N ILE A 7 0.29 -6.30 -19.97
CA ILE A 7 0.90 -4.95 -19.87
C ILE A 7 1.82 -4.84 -18.65
N TYR A 8 1.42 -5.45 -17.54
CA TYR A 8 2.20 -5.59 -16.31
C TYR A 8 3.63 -6.13 -16.49
N SER A 9 3.83 -7.26 -17.17
CA SER A 9 5.17 -7.85 -17.39
C SER A 9 6.09 -6.94 -18.21
N ARG A 10 5.53 -6.27 -19.24
CA ARG A 10 6.26 -5.26 -20.00
C ARG A 10 6.59 -4.04 -19.13
N LEU A 11 5.64 -3.56 -18.33
CA LEU A 11 5.87 -2.45 -17.39
C LEU A 11 6.98 -2.77 -16.38
N VAL A 12 6.99 -3.98 -15.83
CA VAL A 12 8.06 -4.44 -14.93
C VAL A 12 9.42 -4.47 -15.66
N THR A 13 9.44 -4.85 -16.93
CA THR A 13 10.66 -4.89 -17.74
C THR A 13 11.18 -3.48 -18.05
N GLU A 14 10.29 -2.56 -18.40
CA GLU A 14 10.63 -1.19 -18.82
C GLU A 14 10.87 -0.23 -17.64
N ARG A 15 10.16 -0.43 -16.53
CA ARG A 15 10.15 0.50 -15.37
C ARG A 15 10.56 -0.14 -14.05
N GLY A 16 10.81 -1.45 -14.04
CA GLY A 16 11.03 -2.21 -12.81
C GLY A 16 9.72 -2.54 -12.09
N ASP A 17 9.82 -3.42 -11.09
CA ASP A 17 8.69 -3.80 -10.24
C ASP A 17 8.38 -2.72 -9.19
N VAL A 18 7.81 -1.61 -9.66
CA VAL A 18 7.41 -0.47 -8.81
C VAL A 18 6.49 -0.90 -7.66
N PRO A 19 5.47 -1.77 -7.86
CA PRO A 19 4.62 -2.23 -6.76
C PRO A 19 5.37 -3.03 -5.67
N ALA A 20 6.39 -3.82 -6.01
CA ALA A 20 7.23 -4.48 -5.02
C ALA A 20 8.13 -3.48 -4.27
N GLN A 21 8.72 -2.52 -5.00
CA GLN A 21 9.55 -1.48 -4.39
C GLN A 21 8.76 -0.64 -3.38
N VAL A 22 7.56 -0.20 -3.74
CA VAL A 22 6.69 0.59 -2.85
C VAL A 22 6.31 -0.20 -1.60
N ARG A 23 6.04 -1.51 -1.71
CA ARG A 23 5.81 -2.38 -0.55
C ARG A 23 7.03 -2.43 0.37
N GLY A 24 8.23 -2.61 -0.19
CA GLY A 24 9.46 -2.62 0.59
C GLY A 24 9.72 -1.31 1.34
N GLU A 25 9.49 -0.18 0.68
CA GLU A 25 9.64 1.15 1.31
C GLU A 25 8.57 1.41 2.37
N ALA A 26 7.31 1.02 2.11
CA ALA A 26 6.25 1.12 3.10
C ALA A 26 6.59 0.31 4.36
N ASP A 27 7.08 -0.93 4.21
CA ASP A 27 7.49 -1.77 5.33
C ASP A 27 8.67 -1.16 6.11
N ARG A 28 9.63 -0.54 5.40
CA ARG A 28 10.75 0.18 6.02
C ARG A 28 10.27 1.36 6.84
N ILE A 29 9.47 2.25 6.25
CA ILE A 29 8.91 3.43 6.93
C ILE A 29 8.09 3.01 8.14
N HIS A 30 7.29 1.95 8.01
CA HIS A 30 6.47 1.44 9.10
C HIS A 30 7.32 0.97 10.30
N ARG A 31 8.42 0.25 10.04
CA ARG A 31 9.37 -0.17 11.10
C ARG A 31 10.05 1.03 11.77
N ASP A 32 10.51 1.98 10.97
CA ASP A 32 11.18 3.18 11.46
C ASP A 32 10.22 4.01 12.35
N LEU A 33 8.98 4.19 11.90
CA LEU A 33 7.93 4.86 12.66
C LEU A 33 7.63 4.14 13.97
N ALA A 34 7.48 2.81 13.95
CA ALA A 34 7.25 2.02 15.16
C ALA A 34 8.39 2.17 16.18
N GLN A 35 9.65 2.28 15.72
CA GLN A 35 10.79 2.52 16.58
C GLN A 35 10.76 3.92 17.21
N VAL A 36 10.38 4.95 16.45
CA VAL A 36 10.23 6.32 16.95
C VAL A 36 9.11 6.39 17.99
N LEU A 37 7.94 5.82 17.69
CA LEU A 37 6.79 5.83 18.60
C LEU A 37 7.08 5.08 19.90
N ARG A 38 7.83 3.97 19.86
CA ARG A 38 8.26 3.26 21.07
C ARG A 38 9.11 4.12 22.00
N ARG A 39 9.88 5.07 21.45
CA ARG A 39 10.76 5.96 22.21
C ARG A 39 10.06 7.26 22.63
N ALA A 40 8.92 7.58 22.03
CA ALA A 40 8.15 8.77 22.38
C ALA A 40 7.39 8.56 23.70
N PRO A 41 7.34 9.57 24.59
CA PRO A 41 6.46 9.50 25.76
C PRO A 41 5.01 9.35 25.30
N ALA A 42 4.27 8.43 25.92
CA ALA A 42 2.94 8.04 25.49
C ALA A 42 1.99 9.25 25.46
N SER A 43 1.61 9.68 24.26
CA SER A 43 0.44 10.53 24.03
C SER A 43 -0.72 9.63 23.59
N PRO A 44 -1.95 9.80 24.11
CA PRO A 44 -3.05 8.89 23.85
C PRO A 44 -3.37 8.79 22.35
N PRO A 45 -3.59 7.57 21.81
CA PRO A 45 -3.79 7.38 20.38
C PRO A 45 -5.16 7.94 19.95
N SER A 46 -5.16 9.04 19.20
CA SER A 46 -6.31 9.43 18.38
C SER A 46 -6.32 8.51 17.15
N ALA A 47 -7.32 7.63 17.05
CA ALA A 47 -7.39 6.62 16.01
C ALA A 47 -7.46 7.25 14.60
N PRO A 48 -6.68 6.77 13.61
CA PRO A 48 -6.79 7.24 12.24
C PRO A 48 -8.10 6.72 11.62
N ARG A 49 -8.95 7.65 11.17
CA ARG A 49 -10.19 7.35 10.44
C ARG A 49 -9.82 6.73 9.09
N ASN A 50 -10.05 5.43 8.92
CA ASN A 50 -9.83 4.73 7.65
C ASN A 50 -10.70 5.39 6.56
N VAL A 51 -10.07 6.04 5.59
CA VAL A 51 -10.74 6.72 4.44
C VAL A 51 -11.02 5.74 3.30
N PHE A 52 -10.50 4.51 3.39
CA PHE A 52 -10.63 3.48 2.37
C PHE A 52 -11.72 2.47 2.76
N GLU A 53 -12.96 2.93 2.93
CA GLU A 53 -14.09 1.99 2.89
C GLU A 53 -14.42 1.67 1.42
N PRO A 54 -14.35 0.40 1.00
CA PRO A 54 -14.86 0.01 -0.29
C PRO A 54 -16.38 0.19 -0.27
N LYS A 55 -16.88 1.11 -1.11
CA LYS A 55 -18.31 1.32 -1.36
C LYS A 55 -18.94 0.02 -1.85
N THR A 56 -19.60 -0.72 -0.96
CA THR A 56 -20.46 -1.84 -1.33
C THR A 56 -21.61 -1.31 -2.21
N PRO A 57 -21.75 -1.77 -3.47
CA PRO A 57 -22.93 -1.42 -4.25
C PRO A 57 -24.17 -2.08 -3.61
N PRO A 58 -25.33 -1.41 -3.62
CA PRO A 58 -26.56 -1.99 -3.10
C PRO A 58 -26.93 -3.21 -3.94
N ALA A 59 -27.21 -4.33 -3.28
CA ALA A 59 -27.77 -5.51 -3.94
C ALA A 59 -29.12 -5.12 -4.57
N ALA A 60 -29.23 -5.31 -5.89
CA ALA A 60 -30.50 -5.14 -6.59
C ALA A 60 -31.47 -6.25 -6.17
N LEU A 61 -32.70 -5.85 -5.82
CA LEU A 61 -33.86 -6.70 -5.57
C LEU A 61 -34.35 -7.35 -6.87
#